data_AF-A0A7X4AIK9-F1
#
_entry.id   AF-A0A7X4AIK9-F1
#
_cell.length_a   1.000
_cell.length_b   1.000
_cell.length_c   1.000
_cell.angle_alpha   90.00
_cell.angle_beta   90.00
_cell.angle_gamma   90.00
#
_symmetry.space_group_name_H-M   'P 1'
#
loop_
_entity.id
_entity.type
_entity.pdbx_description
1 polymer ?
#
loop_
_entity_poly.entity_id
_entity_poly.type
_entity_poly.pdbx_seq_one_letter_code
_entity_poly.pdbx_strand_id
1 'polypeptide(L)'
;MDSFASLLRIVAQRSLANWRLLATVIFGMVLAAALMSSVILYSDAVRDLGLSFTLRQQEPLDLDLKVVSNTQPGEPEIYNERRDATISLLRRYAGSLIEEIGLFGRSSTFFLAEPGVPIDYDDDLRARAHFLFFSDVEPHVTLIEGAAPAPAPATT
;
A
#
# COMPACT_ATOMS: atom_id res chain seq x y z
N MET A 1 -44.93 -13.18 13.67
CA MET A 1 -43.61 -13.80 13.89
C MET A 1 -43.72 -15.19 14.57
N ASP A 2 -44.87 -15.53 15.16
CA ASP A 2 -45.08 -16.78 15.91
C ASP A 2 -45.18 -18.05 15.05
N SER A 3 -45.58 -17.92 13.79
CA SER A 3 -45.64 -19.04 12.83
C SER A 3 -44.25 -19.65 12.58
N PHE A 4 -43.20 -18.82 12.49
CA PHE A 4 -41.84 -19.27 12.19
C PHE A 4 -41.24 -20.08 13.35
N ALA A 5 -41.49 -19.65 14.59
CA ALA A 5 -41.05 -20.36 15.79
C ALA A 5 -41.73 -21.73 15.93
N SER A 6 -43.02 -21.81 15.59
CA SER A 6 -43.78 -23.07 15.62
C SER A 6 -43.28 -24.06 14.57
N LEU A 7 -42.98 -23.57 13.36
CA LEU A 7 -42.40 -24.38 12.27
C LEU A 7 -40.99 -24.90 12.64
N LEU A 8 -40.12 -24.04 13.18
CA LEU A 8 -38.80 -24.44 13.67
C LEU A 8 -38.89 -25.54 14.74
N ARG A 9 -39.84 -25.42 15.66
CA ARG A 9 -40.05 -26.40 16.72
C ARG A 9 -40.47 -27.77 16.17
N ILE A 10 -41.37 -27.80 15.18
CA ILE A 10 -41.83 -29.04 14.54
C ILE A 10 -40.67 -29.70 13.77
N VAL A 11 -39.88 -28.93 13.02
CA VAL A 11 -38.73 -29.43 12.26
C VAL A 11 -37.64 -29.97 13.19
N ALA A 12 -37.34 -29.25 14.27
CA ALA A 12 -36.37 -29.69 15.28
C ALA A 12 -36.82 -30.99 15.96
N GLN A 13 -38.10 -31.10 16.34
CA GLN A 13 -38.63 -32.28 17.02
C GLN A 13 -38.65 -33.52 16.11
N ARG A 14 -38.95 -33.35 14.81
CA ARG A 14 -38.85 -34.43 13.81
C ARG A 14 -37.40 -34.80 13.45
N SER A 15 -36.49 -33.83 13.42
CA SER A 15 -35.06 -34.07 13.23
C SER A 15 -34.44 -34.87 14.38
N LEU A 16 -34.86 -34.60 15.63
CA LEU A 16 -34.46 -35.35 16.82
C LEU A 16 -34.89 -36.81 16.78
N ALA A 17 -36.04 -37.13 16.17
CA ALA A 17 -36.51 -38.51 16.04
C ALA A 17 -35.59 -39.37 15.15
N ASN A 18 -34.90 -38.77 14.18
CA ASN A 18 -33.94 -39.44 13.28
C ASN A 18 -32.51 -38.89 13.44
N TRP A 19 -32.09 -38.59 14.67
CA TRP A 19 -30.83 -37.91 14.97
C TRP A 19 -29.58 -38.60 14.40
N ARG A 20 -29.58 -39.94 14.29
CA ARG A 20 -28.42 -40.69 13.76
C ARG A 20 -28.11 -40.35 12.31
N LEU A 21 -29.14 -40.17 11.47
CA LEU A 21 -28.96 -39.84 10.05
C LEU A 21 -28.59 -38.35 9.90
N LEU A 22 -29.17 -37.48 10.72
CA LEU A 22 -28.81 -36.07 10.73
C LEU A 22 -27.36 -35.86 11.18
N ALA A 23 -26.91 -36.58 12.20
CA ALA A 23 -25.54 -36.50 12.71
C ALA A 23 -24.49 -36.90 11.67
N THR A 24 -24.73 -37.96 10.88
CA THR A 24 -23.80 -38.36 9.83
C THR A 24 -23.71 -37.33 8.70
N VAL A 25 -24.84 -36.73 8.30
CA VAL A 25 -24.86 -35.66 7.29
C VAL A 25 -24.13 -34.42 7.78
N ILE A 26 -24.40 -33.98 9.02
CA ILE A 26 -23.73 -32.83 9.63
C ILE A 26 -22.22 -33.10 9.71
N PHE A 27 -21.83 -34.30 10.13
CA PHE A 27 -20.42 -34.67 10.21
C PHE A 27 -19.74 -34.61 8.84
N GLY A 28 -20.37 -35.15 7.79
CA GLY A 28 -19.85 -35.06 6.43
C GLY A 28 -19.75 -33.62 5.93
N MET A 29 -20.75 -32.79 6.20
CA MET A 29 -20.75 -31.37 5.84
C MET A 29 -19.62 -30.61 6.56
N VAL A 30 -19.43 -30.84 7.86
CA VAL A 30 -18.35 -30.22 8.65
C VAL A 30 -16.99 -30.70 8.15
N LEU A 31 -16.83 -31.99 7.88
CA LEU A 31 -15.57 -32.54 7.37
C LEU A 31 -15.22 -31.95 5.99
N ALA A 32 -16.19 -31.86 5.09
CA ALA A 32 -16.00 -31.23 3.78
C ALA A 32 -15.62 -29.75 3.91
N ALA A 33 -16.31 -29.01 4.77
CA ALA A 33 -16.01 -27.59 5.02
C ALA A 33 -14.62 -27.41 5.65
N ALA A 34 -14.25 -28.27 6.61
CA ALA A 34 -12.94 -28.25 7.25
C ALA A 34 -11.82 -28.54 6.26
N LEU A 35 -11.98 -29.54 5.38
CA LEU A 35 -11.00 -29.85 4.34
C LEU A 35 -10.86 -28.71 3.34
N MET A 36 -11.98 -28.14 2.86
CA MET A 36 -11.96 -26.97 1.97
C MET A 36 -11.26 -25.76 2.59
N SER A 37 -11.54 -25.48 3.87
CA SER A 37 -10.91 -24.35 4.58
C SER A 37 -9.43 -24.62 4.88
N SER A 38 -9.06 -25.86 5.21
CA SER A 38 -7.68 -26.22 5.54
C SER A 38 -6.73 -26.04 4.37
N VAL A 39 -7.16 -26.35 3.14
CA VAL A 39 -6.31 -26.20 1.96
C VAL A 39 -5.95 -24.73 1.71
N ILE A 40 -6.94 -23.83 1.83
CA ILE A 40 -6.74 -22.39 1.64
C ILE A 40 -5.82 -21.85 2.73
N LEU A 41 -6.11 -22.14 4.00
CA LEU A 41 -5.30 -21.70 5.14
C LEU A 41 -3.86 -22.21 5.06
N TYR A 42 -3.67 -23.48 4.70
CA TYR A 42 -2.33 -24.06 4.56
C TYR A 42 -1.55 -23.39 3.42
N SER A 43 -2.20 -23.17 2.27
CA SER A 43 -1.55 -22.54 1.12
C SER A 43 -1.13 -21.11 1.42
N ASP A 44 -2.00 -20.33 2.08
CA ASP A 44 -1.68 -18.96 2.50
C ASP A 44 -0.52 -18.95 3.50
N ALA A 45 -0.52 -19.86 4.48
CA ALA A 45 0.56 -19.97 5.46
C ALA A 45 1.90 -20.32 4.81
N VAL A 46 1.94 -21.28 3.88
CA VAL A 46 3.17 -21.66 3.17
C VAL A 46 3.67 -20.51 2.29
N ARG A 47 2.77 -19.81 1.62
CA ARG A 47 3.12 -18.66 0.76
C ARG A 47 3.70 -17.51 1.57
N ASP A 48 3.10 -17.19 2.71
CA ASP A 48 3.58 -16.13 3.61
C ASP A 48 4.95 -16.49 4.22
N LEU A 49 5.13 -17.74 4.63
CA LEU A 49 6.43 -18.23 5.12
C LEU A 49 7.50 -18.18 4.02
N GLY A 50 7.16 -18.56 2.80
CA GLY A 50 8.06 -18.50 1.66
C GLY A 50 8.44 -17.07 1.27
N LEU A 51 7.47 -16.15 1.25
CA LEU A 51 7.70 -14.74 0.98
C LEU A 51 8.62 -14.11 2.04
N SER A 52 8.30 -14.31 3.32
CA SER A 52 9.10 -13.78 4.42
C SER A 52 10.53 -14.36 4.44
N PHE A 53 10.70 -15.64 4.13
CA PHE A 53 12.01 -16.27 4.00
C PHE A 53 12.82 -15.71 2.82
N THR A 54 12.18 -15.47 1.68
CA THR A 54 12.84 -14.92 0.49
C THR A 54 13.26 -13.48 0.71
N LEU A 55 12.36 -12.63 1.25
CA LEU A 55 12.66 -11.24 1.53
C LEU A 55 13.82 -11.09 2.52
N ARG A 56 13.93 -11.96 3.53
CA ARG A 56 15.03 -11.91 4.51
C ARG A 56 16.41 -12.29 3.96
N GLN A 57 16.47 -12.96 2.80
CA GLN A 57 17.74 -13.38 2.20
C GLN A 57 18.30 -12.37 1.20
N GLN A 58 17.48 -11.44 0.73
CA GLN A 58 17.88 -10.46 -0.26
C GLN A 58 18.51 -9.24 0.41
N GLU A 59 19.42 -8.55 -0.29
CA GLU A 59 19.98 -7.31 0.24
C GLU A 59 18.88 -6.24 0.36
N PRO A 60 18.85 -5.44 1.44
CA PRO A 60 17.81 -4.43 1.65
C PRO A 60 17.61 -3.48 0.48
N LEU A 61 18.70 -3.11 -0.21
CA LEU A 61 18.68 -2.19 -1.35
C LEU A 61 17.92 -2.76 -2.57
N ASP A 62 17.83 -4.07 -2.69
CA ASP A 62 17.12 -4.76 -3.78
C ASP A 62 15.62 -4.97 -3.47
N LEU A 63 15.17 -4.56 -2.28
CA LEU A 63 13.79 -4.70 -1.81
C LEU A 63 12.98 -3.39 -1.87
N ASP A 64 13.57 -2.32 -2.40
CA ASP A 64 12.94 -1.01 -2.47
C ASP A 64 11.73 -0.99 -3.43
N LEU A 65 10.56 -0.69 -2.87
CA LEU A 65 9.33 -0.50 -3.64
C LEU A 65 9.19 0.96 -4.09
N LYS A 66 9.37 1.21 -5.38
CA LYS A 66 9.14 2.54 -5.96
C LYS A 66 7.72 2.70 -6.48
N VAL A 67 6.92 3.51 -5.78
CA VAL A 67 5.60 3.94 -6.26
C VAL A 67 5.71 5.35 -6.83
N VAL A 68 5.39 5.51 -8.11
CA VAL A 68 5.40 6.82 -8.78
C VAL A 68 3.99 7.20 -9.18
N SER A 69 3.59 8.41 -8.81
CA SER A 69 2.36 9.02 -9.28
C SER A 69 2.69 10.36 -9.95
N ASN A 70 2.07 10.60 -11.10
CA ASN A 70 2.11 11.91 -11.74
C ASN A 70 0.88 12.68 -11.33
N THR A 71 1.09 13.86 -10.76
CA THR A 71 0.02 14.80 -10.43
C THR A 71 0.19 16.02 -11.33
N GLN A 72 -0.91 16.46 -11.93
CA GLN A 72 -0.95 17.71 -12.69
C GLN A 72 -0.60 18.86 -11.75
N PRO A 73 0.09 19.94 -12.19
CA PRO A 73 0.29 21.14 -11.35
C PRO A 73 -1.01 21.50 -10.66
N GLY A 74 -0.99 21.38 -9.34
CA GLY A 74 -2.19 21.31 -8.53
C GLY A 74 -1.90 21.86 -7.15
N GLU A 75 -2.96 22.37 -6.55
CA GLU A 75 -2.97 22.95 -5.22
C GLU A 75 -2.33 21.98 -4.18
N PRO A 76 -1.62 22.50 -3.17
CA PRO A 76 -1.00 21.70 -2.11
C PRO A 76 -1.94 20.67 -1.49
N GLU A 77 -3.23 20.99 -1.41
CA GLU A 77 -4.31 20.16 -0.90
C GLU A 77 -4.44 18.85 -1.71
N ILE A 78 -4.43 18.94 -3.04
CA ILE A 78 -4.56 17.78 -3.93
C ILE A 78 -3.33 16.88 -3.82
N TYR A 79 -2.14 17.46 -3.68
CA TYR A 79 -0.92 16.71 -3.44
C TYR A 79 -1.01 15.94 -2.11
N ASN A 80 -1.42 16.61 -1.03
CA ASN A 80 -1.53 16.00 0.29
C ASN A 80 -2.58 14.89 0.32
N GLU A 81 -3.75 15.10 -0.28
CA GLU A 81 -4.79 14.07 -0.37
C GLU A 81 -4.29 12.81 -1.11
N ARG A 82 -3.61 12.99 -2.25
CA ARG A 82 -3.05 11.87 -3.02
C ARG A 82 -1.91 11.17 -2.29
N ARG A 83 -1.05 11.93 -1.62
CA ARG A 83 0.03 11.41 -0.78
C ARG A 83 -0.56 10.53 0.31
N ASP A 84 -1.53 11.03 1.06
CA ASP A 84 -2.14 10.30 2.17
C ASP A 84 -2.90 9.07 1.70
N ALA A 85 -3.64 9.16 0.59
CA ALA A 85 -4.27 8.01 -0.04
C ALA A 85 -3.24 6.93 -0.42
N THR A 86 -2.13 7.32 -1.04
CA THR A 86 -1.06 6.40 -1.46
C THR A 86 -0.40 5.73 -0.25
N ILE A 87 -0.04 6.51 0.77
CA ILE A 87 0.56 6.00 2.01
C ILE A 87 -0.42 5.06 2.73
N SER A 88 -1.71 5.38 2.76
CA SER A 88 -2.73 4.55 3.40
C SER A 88 -2.86 3.18 2.71
N LEU A 89 -2.77 3.14 1.38
CA LEU A 89 -2.80 1.90 0.59
C LEU A 89 -1.53 1.08 0.84
N LEU A 90 -0.36 1.72 0.83
CA LEU A 90 0.92 1.06 1.15
C LEU A 90 0.89 0.43 2.54
N ARG A 91 0.47 1.18 3.56
CA ARG A 91 0.37 0.67 4.94
C ARG A 91 -0.67 -0.45 5.07
N ARG A 92 -1.78 -0.39 4.35
CA ARG A 92 -2.82 -1.42 4.40
C ARG A 92 -2.34 -2.76 3.83
N TYR A 93 -1.66 -2.74 2.68
CA TYR A 93 -1.33 -3.96 1.95
C TYR A 93 0.08 -4.48 2.22
N ALA A 94 1.02 -3.59 2.53
CA ALA A 94 2.42 -3.91 2.71
C ALA A 94 2.99 -3.39 4.03
N GLY A 95 2.16 -2.86 4.94
CA GLY A 95 2.65 -2.24 6.17
C GLY A 95 3.40 -3.17 7.12
N SER A 96 3.20 -4.49 7.04
CA SER A 96 3.98 -5.48 7.80
C SER A 96 5.36 -5.76 7.19
N LEU A 97 5.60 -5.34 5.95
CA LEU A 97 6.84 -5.54 5.21
C LEU A 97 7.66 -4.25 5.06
N ILE A 98 7.02 -3.09 5.15
CA ILE A 98 7.65 -1.78 4.99
C ILE A 98 8.28 -1.33 6.31
N GLU A 99 9.60 -1.12 6.31
CA GLU A 99 10.32 -0.53 7.45
C GLU A 99 10.24 1.00 7.41
N GLU A 100 10.44 1.60 6.24
CA GLU A 100 10.48 3.04 6.05
C GLU A 100 9.74 3.48 4.78
N ILE A 101 9.19 4.70 4.80
CA ILE A 101 8.57 5.33 3.62
C ILE A 101 9.29 6.65 3.35
N GLY A 102 10.20 6.62 2.37
CA GLY A 102 10.80 7.83 1.81
C GLY A 102 9.86 8.46 0.78
N LEU A 103 9.71 9.79 0.83
CA LEU A 103 8.99 10.54 -0.19
C LEU A 103 9.99 11.29 -1.05
N PHE A 104 9.86 11.15 -2.37
CA PHE A 104 10.61 11.96 -3.32
C PHE A 104 9.65 12.54 -4.35
N GLY A 105 9.97 13.73 -4.86
CA GLY A 105 9.24 14.31 -5.97
C GLY A 105 10.17 15.03 -6.93
N ARG A 106 9.77 15.00 -8.20
CA ARG A 106 10.47 15.66 -9.30
C ARG A 106 9.46 16.45 -10.12
N SER A 107 9.75 17.73 -10.33
CA SER A 107 8.93 18.55 -11.22
C SER A 107 9.14 18.18 -12.69
N SER A 108 8.26 18.67 -13.55
CA SER A 108 8.53 18.75 -14.98
C SER A 108 9.78 19.59 -15.27
N THR A 109 10.29 19.48 -16.50
CA THR A 109 11.44 20.27 -16.94
C THR A 109 11.02 21.73 -17.12
N PHE A 110 11.74 22.63 -16.47
CA PHE A 110 11.66 24.08 -16.67
C PHE A 110 12.85 24.53 -17.52
N PHE A 111 12.65 25.60 -18.29
CA PHE A 111 13.73 26.26 -19.02
C PHE A 111 14.05 27.58 -18.32
N LEU A 112 15.33 27.83 -18.03
CA LEU A 112 15.75 29.11 -17.48
C LEU A 112 15.63 30.17 -18.58
N ALA A 113 14.94 31.27 -18.26
CA ALA A 113 14.86 32.45 -19.10
C ALA A 113 15.19 33.69 -18.25
N GLU A 114 15.96 34.62 -18.82
CA GLU A 114 16.23 35.89 -18.18
C GLU A 114 14.98 36.79 -18.22
N PRO A 115 14.67 37.53 -17.15
CA PRO A 115 13.51 38.41 -17.13
C PRO A 115 13.54 39.42 -18.28
N GLY A 116 12.54 39.37 -19.16
CA GLY A 116 12.40 40.30 -20.28
C GLY A 116 13.10 39.88 -21.59
N VAL A 117 13.79 38.75 -21.61
CA VAL A 117 14.36 38.19 -22.85
C VAL A 117 13.31 37.31 -23.55
N PRO A 118 13.03 37.50 -24.85
CA PRO A 118 12.13 36.63 -25.61
C PRO A 118 12.62 35.19 -25.56
N ILE A 119 11.71 34.26 -25.28
CA ILE A 119 12.03 32.83 -25.25
C ILE A 119 12.20 32.35 -26.69
N ASP A 120 13.42 31.97 -27.05
CA ASP A 120 13.67 31.22 -28.28
C ASP A 120 13.20 29.78 -28.07
N TYR A 121 12.19 29.34 -28.84
CA TYR A 121 11.64 28.00 -28.72
C TYR A 121 12.42 26.95 -29.52
N ASP A 122 13.24 27.37 -30.49
CA ASP A 122 13.99 26.50 -31.40
C ASP A 122 15.41 26.18 -30.91
N ASP A 123 15.86 26.83 -29.84
CA ASP A 123 17.15 26.52 -29.22
C ASP A 123 17.06 25.25 -28.34
N ASP A 124 17.61 24.14 -28.85
CA ASP A 124 17.69 22.87 -28.14
C ASP A 124 18.74 22.86 -26.99
N LEU A 125 19.65 23.83 -26.96
CA LEU A 125 20.74 23.95 -25.98
C LEU A 125 20.36 24.75 -24.72
N ARG A 126 19.11 25.20 -24.61
CA ARG A 126 18.63 25.96 -23.45
C ARG A 126 18.85 25.22 -22.13
N ALA A 127 19.24 25.98 -21.11
CA ALA A 127 19.44 25.46 -19.77
C ALA A 127 18.14 24.88 -19.19
N ARG A 128 18.15 23.59 -18.87
CA ARG A 128 17.04 22.83 -18.30
C ARG A 128 17.20 22.72 -16.80
N ALA A 129 16.18 23.09 -16.05
CA ALA A 129 16.11 22.92 -14.62
C ALA A 129 14.93 22.02 -14.24
N HIS A 130 15.06 21.36 -13.08
CA HIS A 130 13.97 20.63 -12.45
C HIS A 130 14.11 20.80 -10.95
N PHE A 131 12.98 20.85 -10.26
CA PHE A 131 12.94 20.87 -8.82
C PHE A 131 12.86 19.43 -8.32
N LEU A 132 13.75 19.07 -7.41
CA LEU A 132 13.75 17.81 -6.69
C LEU A 132 13.51 18.11 -5.22
N PHE A 133 12.67 17.30 -4.59
CA PHE A 133 12.56 17.27 -3.14
C PHE A 133 12.62 15.84 -2.65
N PHE A 134 13.21 15.67 -1.47
CA PHE A 134 13.24 14.44 -0.71
C PHE A 134 12.76 14.78 0.70
N SER A 135 11.95 13.91 1.29
CA SER A 135 11.60 14.00 2.71
C SER A 135 12.53 13.12 3.53
N ASP A 136 12.75 13.50 4.79
CA ASP A 136 13.53 12.73 5.78
C ASP A 136 14.95 12.35 5.31
N VAL A 137 15.61 13.25 4.59
CA VAL A 137 17.01 13.08 4.16
C VAL A 137 17.99 13.35 5.30
N GLU A 138 17.70 14.28 6.21
CA GLU A 138 18.60 14.60 7.33
C GLU A 138 19.05 13.39 8.16
N PRO A 139 18.15 12.48 8.60
CA PRO A 139 18.58 11.30 9.38
C PRO A 139 19.37 10.26 8.58
N HIS A 140 19.34 10.32 7.24
CA HIS A 140 19.94 9.32 6.35
C HIS A 140 21.19 9.81 5.62
N VAL A 141 21.61 11.06 5.87
CA VAL A 141 22.76 11.67 5.20
C VAL A 141 23.80 12.10 6.23
N THR A 142 25.06 11.75 5.97
CA THR A 142 26.20 12.27 6.74
C THR A 142 26.85 13.42 5.99
N LEU A 143 26.84 14.62 6.58
CA LEU A 143 27.55 15.78 6.03
C LEU A 143 29.05 15.62 6.28
N ILE A 144 29.82 15.40 5.22
CA ILE A 144 31.28 15.26 5.30
C ILE A 144 31.96 16.64 5.41
N GLU A 145 31.48 17.63 4.66
CA GLU A 145 32.04 18.98 4.62
C GLU A 145 30.97 20.03 4.27
N GLY A 146 31.05 21.23 4.87
CA GLY A 146 30.17 22.36 4.59
C GLY A 146 29.15 22.65 5.71
N ALA A 147 28.06 23.33 5.34
CA ALA A 147 26.95 23.66 6.24
C ALA A 147 25.63 23.22 5.59
N ALA A 148 24.68 22.77 6.41
CA ALA A 148 23.34 22.44 5.95
C ALA A 148 22.64 23.70 5.40
N PRO A 149 21.80 23.58 4.35
CA PRO A 149 21.00 24.70 3.86
C PRO A 149 20.07 25.21 4.98
N ALA A 150 19.93 26.53 5.09
CA ALA A 150 18.98 27.12 6.01
C ALA A 150 17.55 26.70 5.64
N PRO A 151 16.67 26.41 6.62
CA PRO A 151 15.29 26.03 6.34
C PRO A 151 14.61 27.12 5.52
N ALA A 152 13.90 26.71 4.46
CA ALA A 152 13.13 27.63 3.64
C ALA A 152 12.06 28.34 4.51
N PRO A 153 11.84 29.65 4.32
CA PRO A 153 10.79 30.35 5.03
C PRO A 153 9.43 29.71 4.72
N ALA A 154 8.68 29.34 5.76
CA ALA A 154 7.34 28.80 5.61
C ALA A 154 6.47 29.82 4.86
N THR A 155 6.07 29.49 3.65
CA THR A 155 5.13 30.32 2.89
C THR A 155 3.72 29.91 3.33
N THR A 156 3.05 30.80 4.05
CA THR A 156 1.66 30.67 4.50
C THR A 156 0.69 30.72 3.33
#